data_AF-A0A8E5HWB5-F1
#
_entry.id   AF-A0A8E5HWB5-F1
#
_cell.length_a   1.000
_cell.length_b   1.000
_cell.length_c   1.000
_cell.angle_alpha   90.00
_cell.angle_beta   90.00
_cell.angle_gamma   90.00
#
_symmetry.space_group_name_H-M   'P 1'
#
loop_
_entity.id
_entity.type
_entity.pdbx_description
1 polymer ?
#
loop_
_entity_poly.entity_id
_entity_poly.type
_entity_poly.pdbx_seq_one_letter_code
_entity_poly.pdbx_strand_id
1 'polypeptide(L)'
;MDPDAAPDFQGNQFSPGTASYRRANDLYASSTYGAERDLNPGRILQPTGIEDIQSAVRHARRAGRPIAVRTGGHQYSGASSTGPHGIQLDLKPTFRRPRLDLRLLRDPGGSGKVYLRSSVSWTLAEVYDFLLDNGVFMPTGQCTTVCLGGHVQTGGHGMLARSFGLLGDYVRELDIVDHEGRVATVTRERDPDLFFGLLGGSPGSMGVVTHLTVEVQDDLKHQGSRGLWMAFRYRRDTLEALLDILVAKAEDPGFPRNYDLTVNVVSRQANLLDLFPGSEDELKARLPDSIHDGKDNIADLLKFKYALVVVYAQYVRLDGGGGGVPFSPGDLFDPIRRVPHDLAFGKESPDGAPMSRVAAMWLFRSPREFPYPYVKRTNTTRSTALSRAGWASWFAGRVDEVVARRGNGLWVSSQLQLTGGADSMFRRNAGNGTAYSWRDSTVAGTWDVFYRADAADAARAWQDENDRGALARFSSQDRRLLWGSYGDWDMSAVWPRYYDAATYEKLREVRKKADPEGVFTANPFCVPPA
;
A
#
# COMPACT_ATOMS: atom_id res chain seq x y z
N MET A 1 -21.83 19.69 -31.04
CA MET A 1 -21.36 18.42 -30.47
C MET A 1 -20.05 18.71 -29.75
N ASP A 2 -19.91 18.18 -28.55
CA ASP A 2 -18.66 18.26 -27.80
C ASP A 2 -17.61 17.38 -28.51
N PRO A 3 -16.56 17.96 -29.13
CA PRO A 3 -15.57 17.19 -29.91
C PRO A 3 -14.76 16.22 -29.05
N ASP A 4 -14.83 16.38 -27.73
CA ASP A 4 -14.15 15.54 -26.75
C ASP A 4 -15.07 14.53 -26.06
N ALA A 5 -16.36 14.47 -26.42
CA ALA A 5 -17.22 13.39 -25.93
C ALA A 5 -16.81 12.09 -26.63
N ALA A 6 -16.47 11.06 -25.85
CA ALA A 6 -16.21 9.74 -26.41
C ALA A 6 -17.51 9.23 -27.06
N PRO A 7 -17.55 9.02 -28.39
CA PRO A 7 -18.76 8.56 -29.06
C PRO A 7 -19.18 7.20 -28.49
N ASP A 8 -20.49 6.99 -28.32
CA ASP A 8 -21.09 5.77 -27.79
C ASP A 8 -20.74 5.42 -26.32
N PHE A 9 -20.05 6.31 -25.59
CA PHE A 9 -19.74 6.13 -24.17
C PHE A 9 -20.97 6.37 -23.29
N GLN A 10 -21.41 5.34 -22.57
CA GLN A 10 -22.63 5.35 -21.76
C GLN A 10 -22.41 5.86 -20.34
N GLY A 11 -21.20 5.68 -19.82
CA GLY A 11 -20.83 6.07 -18.47
C GLY A 11 -20.80 7.59 -18.22
N ASN A 12 -20.52 7.96 -16.96
CA ASN A 12 -20.47 9.38 -16.60
C ASN A 12 -19.28 10.07 -17.27
N GLN A 13 -19.51 11.28 -17.75
CA GLN A 13 -18.47 12.14 -18.33
C GLN A 13 -18.47 13.48 -17.58
N PHE A 14 -17.33 13.88 -17.05
CA PHE A 14 -17.18 15.12 -16.29
C PHE A 14 -16.26 16.09 -17.02
N SER A 15 -16.73 17.33 -17.16
CA SER A 15 -15.98 18.46 -17.71
C SER A 15 -15.51 19.41 -16.60
N PRO A 16 -14.32 20.03 -16.74
CA PRO A 16 -13.85 21.08 -15.84
C PRO A 16 -14.88 22.18 -15.58
N GLY A 17 -14.75 22.86 -14.43
CA GLY A 17 -15.62 23.98 -14.02
C GLY A 17 -16.86 23.56 -13.22
N THR A 18 -17.25 22.29 -13.23
CA THR A 18 -18.42 21.80 -12.49
C THR A 18 -18.08 21.28 -11.08
N ALA A 19 -19.05 21.32 -10.16
CA ALA A 19 -18.88 20.74 -8.82
C ALA A 19 -18.75 19.21 -8.85
N SER A 20 -19.43 18.54 -9.79
CA SER A 20 -19.31 17.10 -10.02
C SER A 20 -17.91 16.73 -10.51
N TYR A 21 -17.34 17.51 -11.43
CA TYR A 21 -15.94 17.34 -11.84
C TYR A 21 -14.98 17.49 -10.67
N ARG A 22 -15.12 18.52 -9.83
CA ARG A 22 -14.22 18.69 -8.66
C ARG A 22 -14.26 17.50 -7.71
N ARG A 23 -15.45 16.95 -7.45
CA ARG A 23 -15.60 15.73 -6.63
C ARG A 23 -15.01 14.50 -7.31
N ALA A 24 -15.24 14.35 -8.61
CA ALA A 24 -14.66 13.26 -9.38
C ALA A 24 -13.14 13.41 -9.48
N ASN A 25 -12.58 14.61 -9.52
CA ASN A 25 -11.14 14.81 -9.66
C ASN A 25 -10.38 14.53 -8.35
N ASP A 26 -11.07 14.55 -7.20
CA ASP A 26 -10.41 14.38 -5.92
C ASP A 26 -9.73 13.01 -5.76
N LEU A 27 -8.53 13.01 -5.21
CA LEU A 27 -7.66 11.86 -5.00
C LEU A 27 -6.75 12.09 -3.78
N TYR A 28 -6.05 11.05 -3.32
CA TYR A 28 -5.26 11.12 -2.09
C TYR A 28 -4.23 12.26 -2.08
N ALA A 29 -3.62 12.51 -3.24
CA ALA A 29 -2.57 13.51 -3.41
C ALA A 29 -3.08 14.94 -3.74
N SER A 30 -4.40 15.15 -3.86
CA SER A 30 -5.00 16.44 -4.27
C SER A 30 -4.50 17.62 -3.45
N SER A 31 -4.38 17.45 -2.13
CA SER A 31 -3.97 18.55 -1.24
C SER A 31 -2.47 18.86 -1.30
N THR A 32 -1.66 18.02 -1.95
CA THR A 32 -0.19 18.15 -1.95
C THR A 32 0.30 18.62 -3.31
N TYR A 33 -0.03 17.89 -4.38
CA TYR A 33 0.59 18.08 -5.69
C TYR A 33 -0.32 18.74 -6.73
N GLY A 34 -1.60 18.98 -6.41
CA GLY A 34 -2.63 19.38 -7.38
C GLY A 34 -2.32 20.66 -8.18
N ALA A 35 -1.69 21.66 -7.56
CA ALA A 35 -1.34 22.92 -8.23
C ALA A 35 0.03 22.86 -8.94
N GLU A 36 1.02 22.17 -8.37
CA GLU A 36 2.37 22.10 -8.93
C GLU A 36 2.49 21.15 -10.12
N ARG A 37 1.62 20.13 -10.21
CA ARG A 37 1.70 19.06 -11.22
C ARG A 37 0.54 19.04 -12.23
N ASP A 38 -0.32 20.05 -12.17
CA ASP A 38 -1.55 20.18 -12.95
C ASP A 38 -2.30 18.84 -13.13
N LEU A 39 -2.89 18.37 -12.03
CA LEU A 39 -3.66 17.12 -11.98
C LEU A 39 -5.14 17.37 -12.32
N ASN A 40 -5.41 18.20 -13.34
CA ASN A 40 -6.75 18.56 -13.77
C ASN A 40 -7.00 18.01 -15.18
N PRO A 41 -7.48 16.76 -15.32
CA PRO A 41 -7.77 16.15 -16.60
C PRO A 41 -8.76 16.99 -17.40
N GLY A 42 -8.56 17.09 -18.71
CA GLY A 42 -9.54 17.74 -19.58
C GLY A 42 -10.90 17.06 -19.53
N ARG A 43 -10.91 15.74 -19.28
CA ARG A 43 -12.13 14.95 -19.00
C ARG A 43 -11.88 13.84 -17.99
N ILE A 44 -12.91 13.53 -17.23
CA ILE A 44 -12.97 12.33 -16.40
C ILE A 44 -14.11 11.45 -16.92
N LEU A 45 -13.79 10.20 -17.24
CA LEU A 45 -14.71 9.20 -17.76
C LEU A 45 -14.87 8.08 -16.75
N GLN A 46 -16.09 7.77 -16.34
CA GLN A 46 -16.41 6.63 -15.46
C GLN A 46 -17.20 5.59 -16.25
N PRO A 47 -16.54 4.55 -16.79
CA PRO A 47 -17.17 3.60 -17.70
C PRO A 47 -18.16 2.71 -16.96
N THR A 48 -19.17 2.22 -17.68
CA THR A 48 -20.13 1.22 -17.18
C THR A 48 -19.63 -0.22 -17.36
N GLY A 49 -18.76 -0.45 -18.33
CA GLY A 49 -18.27 -1.78 -18.70
C GLY A 49 -17.12 -1.75 -19.69
N ILE A 50 -16.86 -2.89 -20.33
CA ILE A 50 -15.74 -3.07 -21.27
C ILE A 50 -15.91 -2.21 -22.51
N GLU A 51 -17.13 -2.14 -23.05
CA GLU A 51 -17.45 -1.41 -24.28
C GLU A 51 -17.12 0.08 -24.15
N ASP A 52 -17.43 0.68 -22.99
CA ASP A 52 -17.08 2.06 -22.65
C ASP A 52 -15.55 2.25 -22.57
N ILE A 53 -14.83 1.31 -21.95
CA ILE A 53 -13.36 1.35 -21.87
C ILE A 53 -12.75 1.29 -23.27
N GLN A 54 -13.23 0.37 -24.11
CA GLN A 54 -12.75 0.25 -25.49
C GLN A 54 -13.07 1.51 -26.31
N SER A 55 -14.24 2.12 -26.12
CA SER A 55 -14.59 3.38 -26.77
C SER A 55 -13.66 4.51 -26.33
N ALA A 56 -13.44 4.65 -25.01
CA ALA A 56 -12.54 5.66 -24.46
C ALA A 56 -11.11 5.51 -24.99
N VAL A 57 -10.56 4.29 -25.02
CA VAL A 57 -9.21 4.02 -25.55
C VAL A 57 -9.12 4.35 -27.04
N ARG A 58 -10.07 3.89 -27.86
CA ARG A 58 -10.06 4.18 -29.31
C ARG A 58 -10.23 5.67 -29.60
N HIS A 59 -11.07 6.36 -28.83
CA HIS A 59 -11.25 7.81 -28.94
C HIS A 59 -9.96 8.55 -28.58
N ALA A 60 -9.38 8.25 -27.42
CA ALA A 60 -8.15 8.86 -26.94
C ALA A 60 -7.00 8.70 -27.95
N ARG A 61 -6.82 7.48 -28.47
CA ARG A 61 -5.83 7.17 -29.51
C ARG A 61 -6.06 8.01 -30.78
N ARG A 62 -7.28 8.04 -31.32
CA ARG A 62 -7.61 8.85 -32.52
C ARG A 62 -7.40 10.35 -32.30
N ALA A 63 -7.67 10.83 -31.10
CA ALA A 63 -7.57 12.23 -30.73
C ALA A 63 -6.15 12.64 -30.27
N GLY A 64 -5.20 11.70 -30.17
CA GLY A 64 -3.86 11.96 -29.63
C GLY A 64 -3.88 12.42 -28.16
N ARG A 65 -4.87 11.98 -27.37
CA ARG A 65 -5.02 12.35 -25.95
C ARG A 65 -4.56 11.20 -25.07
N PRO A 66 -3.70 11.44 -24.06
CA PRO A 66 -3.25 10.37 -23.19
C PRO A 66 -4.32 10.01 -22.15
N ILE A 67 -4.30 8.76 -21.68
CA ILE A 67 -5.20 8.22 -20.65
C ILE A 67 -4.44 7.98 -19.35
N ALA A 68 -4.96 8.53 -18.25
CA ALA A 68 -4.61 8.12 -16.89
C ALA A 68 -5.65 7.13 -16.38
N VAL A 69 -5.23 5.91 -16.06
CA VAL A 69 -6.12 4.90 -15.47
C VAL A 69 -6.18 5.09 -13.95
N ARG A 70 -7.39 5.16 -13.40
CA ARG A 70 -7.62 5.32 -11.97
C ARG A 70 -8.59 4.27 -11.44
N THR A 71 -8.27 3.79 -10.24
CA THR A 71 -9.20 3.02 -9.39
C THR A 71 -9.37 3.76 -8.07
N GLY A 72 -8.63 3.40 -7.02
CA GLY A 72 -8.81 3.99 -5.69
C GLY A 72 -8.33 5.44 -5.52
N GLY A 73 -7.58 5.98 -6.49
CA GLY A 73 -7.01 7.33 -6.40
C GLY A 73 -5.94 7.51 -5.32
N HIS A 74 -5.41 6.41 -4.78
CA HIS A 74 -4.49 6.40 -3.64
C HIS A 74 -3.00 6.51 -4.04
N GLN A 75 -2.73 7.02 -5.24
CA GLN A 75 -1.37 7.18 -5.73
C GLN A 75 -0.76 8.45 -5.10
N TYR A 76 0.38 8.29 -4.41
CA TYR A 76 0.91 9.31 -3.50
C TYR A 76 1.41 10.60 -4.15
N SER A 77 1.55 10.63 -5.46
CA SER A 77 2.05 11.78 -6.21
C SER A 77 1.08 12.31 -7.26
N GLY A 78 -0.08 11.69 -7.41
CA GLY A 78 -1.10 12.00 -8.40
C GLY A 78 -0.99 11.27 -9.74
N ALA A 79 -0.18 10.21 -9.87
CA ALA A 79 0.15 9.55 -11.15
C ALA A 79 -1.04 8.81 -11.78
N SER A 80 -2.09 8.55 -10.99
CA SER A 80 -3.36 8.06 -11.51
C SER A 80 -4.24 9.19 -12.07
N SER A 81 -3.66 10.36 -12.36
CA SER A 81 -4.28 11.50 -13.02
C SER A 81 -3.39 12.04 -14.15
N THR A 82 -3.87 13.08 -14.84
CA THR A 82 -3.23 13.70 -16.00
C THR A 82 -3.61 15.18 -16.06
N GLY A 83 -2.96 15.92 -16.95
CA GLY A 83 -3.22 17.34 -17.18
C GLY A 83 -4.40 17.62 -18.13
N PRO A 84 -4.63 18.90 -18.48
CA PRO A 84 -5.79 19.37 -19.23
C PRO A 84 -5.96 18.73 -20.61
N HIS A 85 -4.87 18.26 -21.22
CA HIS A 85 -4.93 17.56 -22.51
C HIS A 85 -5.33 16.09 -22.38
N GLY A 86 -5.18 15.48 -21.21
CA GLY A 86 -5.44 14.07 -20.99
C GLY A 86 -6.88 13.74 -20.61
N ILE A 87 -7.17 12.44 -20.63
CA ILE A 87 -8.41 11.81 -20.19
C ILE A 87 -8.09 10.99 -18.95
N GLN A 88 -8.84 11.16 -17.87
CA GLN A 88 -8.78 10.26 -16.72
C GLN A 88 -9.89 9.22 -16.83
N LEU A 89 -9.50 7.95 -16.98
CA LEU A 89 -10.42 6.82 -17.00
C LEU A 89 -10.54 6.24 -15.58
N ASP A 90 -11.62 6.59 -14.90
CA ASP A 90 -11.88 6.24 -13.50
C ASP A 90 -12.78 5.01 -13.38
N LEU A 91 -12.17 3.87 -13.07
CA LEU A 91 -12.84 2.58 -12.95
C LEU A 91 -13.47 2.35 -11.57
N LYS A 92 -13.29 3.24 -10.59
CA LYS A 92 -13.80 3.05 -9.23
C LYS A 92 -15.29 2.64 -9.15
N PRO A 93 -16.21 3.24 -9.93
CA PRO A 93 -17.62 2.82 -9.92
C PRO A 93 -17.93 1.64 -10.86
N THR A 94 -16.97 1.15 -11.64
CA THR A 94 -17.14 0.11 -12.67
C THR A 94 -16.92 -1.30 -12.10
N PHE A 95 -17.57 -2.31 -12.69
CA PHE A 95 -17.41 -3.74 -12.32
C PHE A 95 -17.67 -4.03 -10.83
N ARG A 96 -18.87 -3.65 -10.38
CA ARG A 96 -19.30 -3.67 -8.98
C ARG A 96 -20.43 -4.67 -8.70
N ARG A 97 -20.68 -5.62 -9.62
CA ARG A 97 -21.76 -6.60 -9.48
C ARG A 97 -21.32 -7.74 -8.56
N PRO A 98 -21.96 -7.94 -7.40
CA PRO A 98 -21.63 -9.04 -6.49
C PRO A 98 -21.72 -10.39 -7.19
N ARG A 99 -20.86 -11.35 -6.82
CA ARG A 99 -20.75 -12.70 -7.40
C ARG A 99 -20.32 -12.78 -8.87
N LEU A 100 -20.38 -11.68 -9.63
CA LEU A 100 -19.83 -11.63 -10.99
C LEU A 100 -18.41 -11.05 -10.97
N ASP A 101 -18.28 -9.88 -10.36
CA ASP A 101 -17.05 -9.10 -10.36
C ASP A 101 -16.23 -9.29 -9.07
N LEU A 102 -16.69 -10.17 -8.16
CA LEU A 102 -15.98 -10.66 -6.97
C LEU A 102 -16.53 -12.06 -6.61
N ARG A 103 -15.72 -13.10 -6.80
CA ARG A 103 -16.10 -14.49 -6.51
C ARG A 103 -14.91 -15.41 -6.27
N LEU A 104 -15.15 -16.52 -5.59
CA LEU A 104 -14.19 -17.61 -5.49
C LEU A 104 -14.37 -18.61 -6.64
N LEU A 105 -13.24 -19.10 -7.14
CA LEU A 105 -13.14 -20.21 -8.08
C LEU A 105 -12.37 -21.32 -7.38
N ARG A 106 -12.83 -22.57 -7.52
CA ARG A 106 -12.12 -23.74 -7.01
C ARG A 106 -11.48 -24.46 -8.19
N ASP A 107 -10.25 -24.94 -7.99
CA ASP A 107 -9.59 -25.73 -9.03
C ASP A 107 -10.40 -26.99 -9.35
N PRO A 108 -10.90 -27.17 -10.59
CA PRO A 108 -11.62 -28.37 -10.97
C PRO A 108 -10.72 -29.62 -10.97
N GLY A 109 -9.39 -29.46 -11.03
CA GLY A 109 -8.42 -30.55 -11.03
C GLY A 109 -8.20 -31.23 -9.66
N GLY A 110 -8.89 -30.79 -8.60
CA GLY A 110 -8.82 -31.43 -7.29
C GLY A 110 -7.59 -31.07 -6.45
N SER A 111 -6.79 -30.07 -6.84
CA SER A 111 -5.62 -29.64 -6.05
C SER A 111 -5.98 -29.01 -4.70
N GLY A 112 -7.26 -28.70 -4.47
CA GLY A 112 -7.74 -27.98 -3.29
C GLY A 112 -7.34 -26.50 -3.28
N LYS A 113 -6.80 -25.96 -4.38
CA LYS A 113 -6.54 -24.53 -4.53
C LYS A 113 -7.82 -23.75 -4.73
N VAL A 114 -7.82 -22.54 -4.17
CA VAL A 114 -8.90 -21.57 -4.29
C VAL A 114 -8.34 -20.30 -4.90
N TYR A 115 -9.09 -19.71 -5.81
CA TYR A 115 -8.72 -18.46 -6.47
C TYR A 115 -9.79 -17.41 -6.24
N LEU A 116 -9.38 -16.19 -5.94
CA LEU A 116 -10.24 -15.01 -5.98
C LEU A 116 -10.22 -14.45 -7.40
N ARG A 117 -11.38 -14.40 -8.05
CA ARG A 117 -11.59 -13.58 -9.25
C ARG A 117 -12.24 -12.27 -8.82
N SER A 118 -11.55 -11.16 -9.04
CA SER A 118 -12.00 -9.83 -8.62
C SER A 118 -11.80 -8.81 -9.74
N SER A 119 -12.70 -7.84 -9.82
CA SER A 119 -12.43 -6.60 -10.54
C SER A 119 -11.40 -5.76 -9.77
N VAL A 120 -10.75 -4.84 -10.48
CA VAL A 120 -9.76 -3.93 -9.91
C VAL A 120 -10.35 -2.84 -9.02
N SER A 121 -11.68 -2.68 -9.03
CA SER A 121 -12.39 -1.55 -8.44
C SER A 121 -12.78 -1.77 -6.98
N TRP A 122 -12.77 -3.02 -6.51
CA TRP A 122 -13.03 -3.34 -5.11
C TRP A 122 -11.97 -2.73 -4.21
N THR A 123 -12.43 -2.10 -3.13
CA THR A 123 -11.56 -1.60 -2.07
C THR A 123 -11.02 -2.78 -1.26
N LEU A 124 -9.87 -2.59 -0.59
CA LEU A 124 -9.30 -3.64 0.24
C LEU A 124 -10.27 -4.04 1.35
N ALA A 125 -11.00 -3.10 1.97
CA ALA A 125 -12.02 -3.44 2.97
C ALA A 125 -13.05 -4.45 2.46
N GLU A 126 -13.64 -4.20 1.30
CA GLU A 126 -14.67 -5.07 0.73
C GLU A 126 -14.12 -6.44 0.35
N VAL A 127 -12.87 -6.48 -0.11
CA VAL A 127 -12.18 -7.74 -0.40
C VAL A 127 -11.89 -8.50 0.89
N TYR A 128 -11.45 -7.81 1.95
CA TYR A 128 -11.23 -8.42 3.26
C TYR A 128 -12.51 -9.01 3.85
N ASP A 129 -13.63 -8.28 3.80
CA ASP A 129 -14.93 -8.77 4.27
C ASP A 129 -15.34 -10.03 3.48
N PHE A 130 -15.20 -10.00 2.15
CA PHE A 130 -15.48 -11.16 1.30
C PHE A 130 -14.58 -12.36 1.63
N LEU A 131 -13.29 -12.15 1.85
CA LEU A 131 -12.33 -13.20 2.18
C LEU A 131 -12.64 -13.83 3.55
N LEU A 132 -12.93 -12.99 4.55
CA LEU A 132 -13.33 -13.39 5.90
C LEU A 132 -14.58 -14.28 5.87
N ASP A 133 -15.63 -13.86 5.16
CA ASP A 133 -16.89 -14.60 5.04
C ASP A 133 -16.73 -15.97 4.37
N ASN A 134 -15.64 -16.16 3.62
CA ASN A 134 -15.36 -17.40 2.89
C ASN A 134 -14.23 -18.24 3.49
N GLY A 135 -13.68 -17.87 4.65
CA GLY A 135 -12.63 -18.63 5.34
C GLY A 135 -11.31 -18.70 4.57
N VAL A 136 -10.98 -17.64 3.83
CA VAL A 136 -9.75 -17.53 3.04
C VAL A 136 -9.08 -16.19 3.30
N PHE A 137 -7.81 -16.05 2.94
CA PHE A 137 -7.09 -14.76 3.01
C PHE A 137 -6.01 -14.67 1.93
N MET A 138 -5.41 -13.49 1.76
CA MET A 138 -4.26 -13.28 0.89
C MET A 138 -3.34 -12.21 1.46
N PRO A 139 -2.04 -12.19 1.13
CA PRO A 139 -1.19 -11.04 1.46
C PRO A 139 -1.67 -9.81 0.68
N THR A 140 -1.95 -8.72 1.39
CA THR A 140 -2.32 -7.43 0.80
C THR A 140 -2.06 -6.31 1.83
N GLY A 141 -2.34 -5.06 1.43
CA GLY A 141 -2.14 -3.86 2.24
C GLY A 141 -3.23 -3.64 3.28
N GLN A 142 -3.05 -2.58 4.06
CA GLN A 142 -3.84 -2.31 5.27
C GLN A 142 -4.88 -1.19 5.10
N CYS A 143 -4.65 -0.27 4.16
CA CYS A 143 -5.50 0.90 3.96
C CYS A 143 -6.81 0.48 3.28
N THR A 144 -7.91 0.55 4.04
CA THR A 144 -9.23 0.05 3.63
C THR A 144 -9.77 0.64 2.34
N THR A 145 -9.43 1.89 2.03
CA THR A 145 -9.95 2.65 0.88
C THR A 145 -9.15 2.45 -0.41
N VAL A 146 -7.98 1.82 -0.34
CA VAL A 146 -7.17 1.46 -1.50
C VAL A 146 -7.94 0.44 -2.34
N CYS A 147 -7.92 0.58 -3.67
CA CYS A 147 -8.50 -0.43 -4.58
C CYS A 147 -7.44 -1.41 -5.09
N LEU A 148 -7.88 -2.62 -5.41
CA LEU A 148 -7.00 -3.70 -5.89
C LEU A 148 -6.16 -3.32 -7.11
N GLY A 149 -6.70 -2.53 -8.06
CA GLY A 149 -6.04 -2.25 -9.34
C GLY A 149 -4.64 -1.66 -9.24
N GLY A 150 -4.50 -0.50 -8.58
CA GLY A 150 -3.18 0.09 -8.37
C GLY A 150 -2.34 -0.68 -7.35
N HIS A 151 -3.01 -1.28 -6.36
CA HIS A 151 -2.35 -2.00 -5.27
C HIS A 151 -1.62 -3.24 -5.79
N VAL A 152 -2.28 -4.08 -6.59
CA VAL A 152 -1.67 -5.29 -7.13
C VAL A 152 -0.52 -4.95 -8.06
N GLN A 153 -0.67 -3.98 -8.97
CA GLN A 153 0.36 -3.61 -9.95
C GLN A 153 1.63 -3.00 -9.31
N THR A 154 1.56 -2.57 -8.05
CA THR A 154 2.71 -2.06 -7.28
C THR A 154 3.27 -3.09 -6.30
N GLY A 155 2.80 -4.33 -6.36
CA GLY A 155 3.20 -5.45 -5.51
C GLY A 155 2.06 -5.90 -4.61
N GLY A 156 1.42 -4.94 -3.95
CA GLY A 156 0.50 -5.21 -2.86
C GLY A 156 1.23 -5.64 -1.59
N HIS A 157 2.14 -4.76 -1.16
CA HIS A 157 2.91 -4.89 0.08
C HIS A 157 2.02 -4.64 1.30
N GLY A 158 2.26 -5.39 2.38
CA GLY A 158 1.54 -5.27 3.63
C GLY A 158 2.03 -6.30 4.65
N MET A 159 1.26 -6.51 5.72
CA MET A 159 1.75 -7.18 6.92
C MET A 159 2.33 -8.58 6.69
N LEU A 160 1.72 -9.34 5.78
CA LEU A 160 2.06 -10.74 5.49
C LEU A 160 3.28 -10.91 4.56
N ALA A 161 4.03 -9.83 4.29
CA ALA A 161 5.14 -9.85 3.34
C ALA A 161 6.20 -10.92 3.65
N ARG A 162 6.53 -11.18 4.93
CA ARG A 162 7.53 -12.22 5.21
C ARG A 162 6.93 -13.61 5.15
N SER A 163 5.76 -13.79 5.74
CA SER A 163 5.11 -15.10 5.82
C SER A 163 4.68 -15.62 4.44
N PHE A 164 4.17 -14.73 3.58
CA PHE A 164 3.54 -15.09 2.29
C PHE A 164 4.09 -14.33 1.07
N GLY A 165 4.72 -13.17 1.24
CA GLY A 165 5.19 -12.35 0.12
C GLY A 165 4.18 -11.27 -0.27
N LEU A 166 4.26 -10.79 -1.50
CA LEU A 166 3.41 -9.72 -2.02
C LEU A 166 2.11 -10.28 -2.62
N LEU A 167 1.03 -9.48 -2.66
CA LEU A 167 -0.21 -9.86 -3.37
C LEU A 167 0.07 -10.31 -4.81
N GLY A 168 0.90 -9.55 -5.53
CA GLY A 168 1.28 -9.79 -6.91
C GLY A 168 1.99 -11.12 -7.15
N ASP A 169 2.57 -11.74 -6.10
CA ASP A 169 3.21 -13.06 -6.22
C ASP A 169 2.19 -14.19 -6.47
N TYR A 170 0.93 -13.94 -6.11
CA TYR A 170 -0.18 -14.89 -6.20
C TYR A 170 -1.11 -14.65 -7.41
N VAL A 171 -0.84 -13.62 -8.22
CA VAL A 171 -1.61 -13.35 -9.44
C VAL A 171 -1.35 -14.45 -10.47
N ARG A 172 -2.43 -14.98 -11.02
CA ARG A 172 -2.43 -16.00 -12.08
C ARG A 172 -2.83 -15.41 -13.43
N GLU A 173 -3.78 -14.50 -13.44
CA GLU A 173 -4.34 -13.91 -14.65
C GLU A 173 -4.69 -12.44 -14.44
N LEU A 174 -4.54 -11.65 -15.50
CA LEU A 174 -4.97 -10.25 -15.58
C LEU A 174 -5.79 -10.08 -16.86
N ASP A 175 -7.01 -9.58 -16.74
CA ASP A 175 -7.80 -9.19 -17.91
C ASP A 175 -7.59 -7.71 -18.17
N ILE A 176 -7.24 -7.38 -19.41
CA ILE A 176 -6.89 -6.02 -19.82
C ILE A 176 -7.68 -5.57 -21.05
N VAL A 177 -7.75 -4.25 -21.23
CA VAL A 177 -7.97 -3.61 -22.52
C VAL A 177 -6.66 -2.94 -22.95
N ASP A 178 -6.12 -3.35 -24.10
CA ASP A 178 -4.84 -2.84 -24.62
C ASP A 178 -4.97 -1.47 -25.31
N HIS A 179 -3.86 -0.94 -25.85
CA HIS A 179 -3.82 0.39 -26.49
C HIS A 179 -4.65 0.49 -27.79
N GLU A 180 -5.03 -0.64 -28.40
CA GLU A 180 -5.92 -0.68 -29.56
C GLU A 180 -7.40 -0.81 -29.16
N GLY A 181 -7.68 -1.00 -27.87
CA GLY A 181 -9.01 -1.28 -27.37
C GLY A 181 -9.41 -2.75 -27.50
N ARG A 182 -8.45 -3.69 -27.60
CA ARG A 182 -8.72 -5.13 -27.64
C ARG A 182 -8.70 -5.70 -26.22
N VAL A 183 -9.56 -6.67 -25.97
CA VAL A 183 -9.63 -7.38 -24.68
C VAL A 183 -8.68 -8.58 -24.72
N ALA A 184 -7.88 -8.76 -23.68
CA ALA A 184 -6.98 -9.90 -23.55
C ALA A 184 -6.90 -10.39 -22.10
N THR A 185 -6.60 -11.68 -21.92
CA THR A 185 -6.21 -12.25 -20.63
C THR A 185 -4.72 -12.58 -20.68
N VAL A 186 -3.95 -11.88 -19.84
CA VAL A 186 -2.50 -11.98 -19.72
C VAL A 186 -2.17 -12.99 -18.62
N THR A 187 -1.35 -13.98 -18.93
CA THR A 187 -0.77 -14.91 -17.94
C THR A 187 0.74 -14.98 -18.08
N ARG A 188 1.41 -15.52 -17.06
CA ARG A 188 2.87 -15.67 -17.07
C ARG A 188 3.36 -16.60 -18.19
N GLU A 189 2.56 -17.60 -18.54
CA GLU A 189 2.90 -18.63 -19.52
C GLU A 189 2.64 -18.16 -20.96
N ARG A 190 1.57 -17.39 -21.16
CA ARG A 190 1.16 -16.91 -22.50
C ARG A 190 1.84 -15.60 -22.88
N ASP A 191 2.00 -14.70 -21.90
CA ASP A 191 2.39 -13.30 -22.13
C ASP A 191 3.46 -12.85 -21.11
N PRO A 192 4.60 -13.57 -20.98
CA PRO A 192 5.55 -13.38 -19.87
C PRO A 192 6.08 -11.95 -19.74
N ASP A 193 6.30 -11.28 -20.87
CA ASP A 193 6.81 -9.91 -20.92
C ASP A 193 5.76 -8.88 -20.47
N LEU A 194 4.52 -9.01 -20.93
CA LEU A 194 3.43 -8.11 -20.54
C LEU A 194 2.98 -8.38 -19.09
N PHE A 195 2.96 -9.65 -18.66
CA PHE A 195 2.72 -10.02 -17.27
C PHE A 195 3.76 -9.39 -16.33
N PHE A 196 5.04 -9.46 -16.72
CA PHE A 196 6.14 -8.80 -16.01
C PHE A 196 5.92 -7.29 -15.88
N GLY A 197 5.54 -6.64 -16.99
CA GLY A 197 5.30 -5.19 -17.01
C GLY A 197 4.07 -4.74 -16.23
N LEU A 198 2.94 -5.46 -16.31
CA LEU A 198 1.73 -5.11 -15.56
C LEU A 198 1.94 -5.25 -14.04
N LEU A 199 2.80 -6.18 -13.60
CA LEU A 199 3.10 -6.42 -12.20
C LEU A 199 4.46 -5.82 -11.81
N GLY A 200 4.49 -4.49 -11.71
CA GLY A 200 5.66 -3.73 -11.23
C GLY A 200 6.25 -2.74 -12.23
N GLY A 201 5.64 -2.55 -13.41
CA GLY A 201 6.15 -1.75 -14.53
C GLY A 201 5.41 -0.45 -14.83
N SER A 202 5.00 0.29 -13.80
CA SER A 202 4.22 1.54 -13.85
C SER A 202 2.74 1.26 -14.04
N PRO A 203 1.95 1.26 -12.94
CA PRO A 203 0.53 0.94 -12.99
C PRO A 203 -0.23 1.77 -14.00
N GLY A 204 -1.07 1.12 -14.81
CA GLY A 204 -1.91 1.78 -15.81
C GLY A 204 -1.17 2.22 -17.08
N SER A 205 0.13 1.96 -17.20
CA SER A 205 0.95 2.32 -18.37
C SER A 205 1.13 1.17 -19.37
N MET A 206 0.32 0.13 -19.38
CA MET A 206 0.46 -0.95 -20.38
C MET A 206 -0.90 -1.50 -20.83
N GLY A 207 -1.96 -0.75 -20.57
CA GLY A 207 -3.33 -1.19 -20.73
C GLY A 207 -4.17 -0.91 -19.49
N VAL A 208 -5.47 -1.06 -19.67
CA VAL A 208 -6.47 -0.92 -18.61
C VAL A 208 -6.73 -2.29 -18.01
N VAL A 209 -6.12 -2.60 -16.86
CA VAL A 209 -6.45 -3.83 -16.11
C VAL A 209 -7.86 -3.70 -15.54
N THR A 210 -8.72 -4.68 -15.81
CA THR A 210 -10.13 -4.68 -15.39
C THR A 210 -10.40 -5.72 -14.31
N HIS A 211 -9.78 -6.89 -14.42
CA HIS A 211 -9.95 -8.00 -13.48
C HIS A 211 -8.63 -8.73 -13.25
N LEU A 212 -8.55 -9.44 -12.13
CA LEU A 212 -7.45 -10.31 -11.77
C LEU A 212 -7.95 -11.61 -11.16
N THR A 213 -7.19 -12.68 -11.39
CA THR A 213 -7.36 -13.98 -10.71
C THR A 213 -6.16 -14.20 -9.78
N VAL A 214 -6.40 -14.36 -8.48
CA VAL A 214 -5.36 -14.49 -7.44
C VAL A 214 -5.53 -15.79 -6.67
N GLU A 215 -4.45 -16.54 -6.45
CA GLU A 215 -4.46 -17.70 -5.56
C GLU A 215 -4.55 -17.25 -4.08
N VAL A 216 -5.58 -17.70 -3.36
CA VAL A 216 -5.80 -17.35 -1.95
C VAL A 216 -5.39 -18.50 -1.02
N GLN A 217 -5.14 -18.17 0.24
CA GLN A 217 -4.81 -19.10 1.32
C GLN A 217 -6.07 -19.52 2.07
N ASP A 218 -6.10 -20.77 2.54
CA ASP A 218 -7.21 -21.36 3.29
C ASP A 218 -6.93 -21.26 4.80
N ASP A 219 -7.85 -20.67 5.56
CA ASP A 219 -7.70 -20.50 7.00
C ASP A 219 -7.47 -21.82 7.74
N LEU A 220 -8.05 -22.92 7.26
CA LEU A 220 -7.93 -24.24 7.88
C LEU A 220 -6.47 -24.73 7.90
N LYS A 221 -5.63 -24.28 6.97
CA LYS A 221 -4.21 -24.64 6.89
C LYS A 221 -3.34 -23.88 7.89
N HIS A 222 -3.88 -22.84 8.51
CA HIS A 222 -3.14 -21.90 9.36
C HIS A 222 -3.74 -21.76 10.76
N GLN A 223 -4.50 -22.76 11.21
CA GLN A 223 -5.08 -22.81 12.55
C GLN A 223 -4.02 -22.73 13.65
N GLY A 224 -4.22 -21.88 14.64
CA GLY A 224 -3.27 -21.68 15.72
C GLY A 224 -2.26 -20.55 15.46
N SER A 225 -2.46 -19.77 14.41
CA SER A 225 -1.80 -18.48 14.26
C SER A 225 -2.23 -17.48 15.36
N ARG A 226 -1.46 -16.41 15.56
CA ARG A 226 -1.69 -15.40 16.61
C ARG A 226 -1.39 -14.00 16.09
N GLY A 227 -2.18 -13.02 16.54
CA GLY A 227 -1.94 -11.60 16.30
C GLY A 227 -1.90 -10.83 17.61
N LEU A 228 -1.03 -9.83 17.66
CA LEU A 228 -0.87 -8.87 18.74
C LEU A 228 -0.94 -7.46 18.15
N TRP A 229 -1.87 -6.68 18.69
CA TRP A 229 -1.97 -5.25 18.49
C TRP A 229 -1.67 -4.53 19.80
N MET A 230 -0.76 -3.56 19.78
CA MET A 230 -0.48 -2.73 20.95
C MET A 230 -0.35 -1.26 20.55
N ALA A 231 -0.83 -0.39 21.41
CA ALA A 231 -0.64 1.03 21.33
C ALA A 231 0.08 1.52 22.59
N PHE A 232 1.10 2.33 22.38
CA PHE A 232 1.87 2.98 23.43
C PHE A 232 1.75 4.48 23.27
N ARG A 233 1.63 5.21 24.38
CA ARG A 233 1.85 6.65 24.34
C ARG A 233 3.25 6.92 23.81
N TYR A 234 3.37 7.85 22.86
CA TYR A 234 4.66 8.16 22.29
C TYR A 234 5.64 8.65 23.36
N ARG A 235 6.76 7.96 23.44
CA ARG A 235 8.02 8.41 24.02
C ARG A 235 9.14 7.99 23.08
N ARG A 236 10.22 8.76 23.07
CA ARG A 236 11.38 8.45 22.24
C ARG A 236 11.98 7.08 22.57
N ASP A 237 12.17 6.76 23.84
CA ASP A 237 12.76 5.50 24.30
C ASP A 237 11.86 4.29 24.02
N THR A 238 10.53 4.45 24.10
CA THR A 238 9.57 3.41 23.68
C THR A 238 9.72 3.10 22.19
N LEU A 239 9.76 4.14 21.34
CA LEU A 239 9.94 3.95 19.90
C LEU A 239 11.30 3.31 19.59
N GLU A 240 12.37 3.81 20.19
CA GLU A 240 13.72 3.29 20.01
C GLU A 240 13.80 1.80 20.37
N ALA A 241 13.28 1.40 21.54
CA ALA A 241 13.25 -0.01 21.95
C ALA A 241 12.45 -0.92 21.00
N LEU A 242 11.33 -0.43 20.45
CA LEU A 242 10.53 -1.17 19.47
C LEU A 242 11.25 -1.31 18.12
N LEU A 243 11.96 -0.26 17.70
CA LEU A 243 12.78 -0.29 16.49
C LEU A 243 14.00 -1.18 16.65
N ASP A 244 14.61 -1.23 17.84
CA ASP A 244 15.70 -2.17 18.14
C ASP A 244 15.24 -3.63 18.05
N ILE A 245 14.04 -3.95 18.52
CA ILE A 245 13.43 -5.27 18.32
C ILE A 245 13.31 -5.56 16.81
N LEU A 246 12.74 -4.62 16.04
CA LEU A 246 12.57 -4.78 14.59
C LEU A 246 13.91 -5.00 13.87
N VAL A 247 14.91 -4.18 14.20
CA VAL A 247 16.26 -4.26 13.64
C VAL A 247 16.92 -5.58 14.00
N ALA A 248 16.88 -6.00 15.26
CA ALA A 248 17.45 -7.27 15.70
C ALA A 248 16.84 -8.45 14.92
N LYS A 249 15.52 -8.44 14.69
CA LYS A 249 14.85 -9.48 13.88
C LYS A 249 15.17 -9.38 12.39
N ALA A 250 15.45 -8.18 11.87
CA ALA A 250 15.87 -7.98 10.48
C ALA A 250 17.30 -8.47 10.21
N GLU A 251 18.16 -8.39 11.22
CA GLU A 251 19.57 -8.77 11.15
C GLU A 251 19.81 -10.24 11.48
N ASP A 252 18.87 -10.91 12.17
CA ASP A 252 18.94 -12.32 12.52
C ASP A 252 18.68 -13.22 11.29
N PRO A 253 19.70 -13.92 10.75
CA PRO A 253 19.53 -14.80 9.60
C PRO A 253 18.71 -16.06 9.93
N GLY A 254 18.56 -16.41 11.21
CA GLY A 254 17.78 -17.53 11.71
C GLY A 254 16.34 -17.18 12.09
N PHE A 255 15.93 -15.90 11.97
CA PHE A 255 14.59 -15.50 12.39
C PHE A 255 13.51 -16.13 11.48
N PRO A 256 12.59 -16.93 12.05
CA PRO A 256 11.64 -17.71 11.25
C PRO A 256 10.76 -16.84 10.35
N ARG A 257 10.44 -17.31 9.13
CA ARG A 257 9.54 -16.59 8.22
C ARG A 257 8.11 -16.40 8.75
N ASN A 258 7.70 -17.17 9.74
CA ASN A 258 6.35 -17.21 10.31
C ASN A 258 5.95 -15.97 11.11
N TYR A 259 6.90 -15.09 11.43
CA TYR A 259 6.64 -13.91 12.23
C TYR A 259 6.65 -12.65 11.37
N ASP A 260 5.69 -11.77 11.53
CA ASP A 260 5.73 -10.44 10.90
C ASP A 260 5.63 -9.37 12.00
N LEU A 261 6.34 -8.25 11.82
CA LEU A 261 6.37 -7.11 12.75
C LEU A 261 6.29 -5.78 11.98
N THR A 262 5.41 -4.90 12.45
CA THR A 262 5.32 -3.50 12.02
C THR A 262 5.24 -2.59 13.23
N VAL A 263 6.02 -1.50 13.19
CA VAL A 263 6.04 -0.43 14.18
C VAL A 263 5.61 0.86 13.48
N ASN A 264 4.52 1.47 13.96
CA ASN A 264 3.98 2.70 13.42
C ASN A 264 4.10 3.83 14.42
N VAL A 265 4.20 5.06 13.94
CA VAL A 265 4.00 6.26 14.74
C VAL A 265 2.90 7.07 14.09
N VAL A 266 1.95 7.54 14.89
CA VAL A 266 0.91 8.44 14.42
C VAL A 266 0.84 9.64 15.36
N SER A 267 0.95 10.83 14.78
CA SER A 267 0.89 12.09 15.51
C SER A 267 -0.50 12.38 16.08
N ARG A 268 -0.58 13.41 16.93
CA ARG A 268 -1.84 13.90 17.53
C ARG A 268 -2.88 14.22 16.45
N GLN A 269 -4.15 14.19 16.83
CA GLN A 269 -5.34 14.40 15.98
C GLN A 269 -5.81 13.20 15.13
N ALA A 270 -5.03 12.12 14.98
CA ALA A 270 -5.61 10.91 14.38
C ALA A 270 -6.61 10.26 15.35
N ASN A 271 -7.54 9.48 14.80
CA ASN A 271 -8.57 8.81 15.56
C ASN A 271 -8.11 7.40 15.92
N LEU A 272 -8.06 7.09 17.21
CA LEU A 272 -7.63 5.78 17.73
C LEU A 272 -8.51 4.64 17.20
N LEU A 273 -9.80 4.90 17.02
CA LEU A 273 -10.74 3.89 16.53
C LEU A 273 -10.43 3.44 15.10
N ASP A 274 -9.78 4.29 14.31
CA ASP A 274 -9.40 3.97 12.93
C ASP A 274 -8.24 2.97 12.86
N LEU A 275 -7.50 2.83 13.98
CA LEU A 275 -6.34 1.93 14.13
C LEU A 275 -6.65 0.73 15.02
N PHE A 276 -7.63 0.84 15.92
CA PHE A 276 -7.96 -0.22 16.87
C PHE A 276 -8.73 -1.37 16.20
N PRO A 277 -8.29 -2.63 16.37
CA PRO A 277 -8.95 -3.80 15.77
C PRO A 277 -10.17 -4.29 16.56
N GLY A 278 -11.13 -3.42 16.80
CA GLY A 278 -12.33 -3.75 17.56
C GLY A 278 -13.39 -2.66 17.51
N SER A 279 -14.46 -2.86 18.28
CA SER A 279 -15.50 -1.84 18.46
C SER A 279 -15.02 -0.72 19.37
N GLU A 280 -15.76 0.38 19.36
CA GLU A 280 -15.55 1.48 20.30
C GLU A 280 -15.68 1.02 21.75
N ASP A 281 -16.66 0.17 22.06
CA ASP A 281 -16.87 -0.34 23.42
C ASP A 281 -15.72 -1.26 23.89
N GLU A 282 -15.20 -2.09 22.99
CA GLU A 282 -14.00 -2.89 23.28
C GLU A 282 -12.79 -2.00 23.54
N LEU A 283 -12.64 -0.90 22.79
CA LEU A 283 -11.56 0.05 23.02
C LEU A 283 -11.72 0.72 24.39
N LYS A 284 -12.91 1.23 24.70
CA LYS A 284 -13.22 1.86 26.00
C LYS A 284 -12.87 0.96 27.17
N ALA A 285 -13.26 -0.31 27.11
CA ALA A 285 -13.00 -1.29 28.15
C ALA A 285 -11.49 -1.59 28.35
N ARG A 286 -10.65 -1.23 27.39
CA ARG A 286 -9.19 -1.45 27.43
C ARG A 286 -8.39 -0.21 27.78
N LEU A 287 -9.00 0.98 27.73
CA LEU A 287 -8.32 2.22 28.09
C LEU A 287 -8.19 2.31 29.62
N PRO A 288 -6.97 2.56 30.15
CA PRO A 288 -6.79 2.75 31.58
C PRO A 288 -7.61 3.92 32.15
N ASP A 289 -8.05 3.79 33.40
CA ASP A 289 -8.81 4.81 34.15
C ASP A 289 -8.18 6.21 34.07
N SER A 290 -6.86 6.30 34.01
CA SER A 290 -6.10 7.56 33.90
C SER A 290 -6.32 8.35 32.61
N ILE A 291 -6.89 7.73 31.58
CA ILE A 291 -7.23 8.39 30.32
C ILE A 291 -8.65 8.97 30.39
N HIS A 292 -9.57 8.31 31.10
CA HIS A 292 -10.97 8.74 31.23
C HIS A 292 -11.02 10.08 31.97
N ASP A 293 -11.49 11.15 31.31
CA ASP A 293 -11.51 12.50 31.88
C ASP A 293 -12.69 12.74 32.83
N GLY A 294 -13.36 11.66 33.28
CA GLY A 294 -14.54 11.68 34.14
C GLY A 294 -15.77 12.32 33.49
N LYS A 295 -15.72 12.66 32.20
CA LYS A 295 -16.83 13.19 31.42
C LYS A 295 -17.33 12.13 30.46
N ASP A 296 -18.63 12.10 30.22
CA ASP A 296 -19.28 11.13 29.32
C ASP A 296 -18.87 11.30 27.83
N ASN A 297 -18.07 12.33 27.48
CA ASN A 297 -17.69 12.59 26.09
C ASN A 297 -16.39 11.87 25.70
N ILE A 298 -16.52 10.56 25.46
CA ILE A 298 -15.45 9.69 24.98
C ILE A 298 -14.91 10.09 23.59
N ALA A 299 -15.64 10.89 22.80
CA ALA A 299 -15.26 11.22 21.43
C ALA A 299 -14.00 12.11 21.37
N ASP A 300 -13.78 12.96 22.38
CA ASP A 300 -12.55 13.76 22.53
C ASP A 300 -11.38 12.94 23.10
N LEU A 301 -11.66 11.78 23.68
CA LEU A 301 -10.70 10.77 24.14
C LEU A 301 -10.12 9.96 22.97
N LEU A 302 -11.00 9.64 22.01
CA LEU A 302 -10.69 8.84 20.82
C LEU A 302 -9.89 9.63 19.77
N LYS A 303 -10.02 10.96 19.77
CA LYS A 303 -9.12 11.85 19.04
C LYS A 303 -7.83 12.00 19.82
N PHE A 304 -6.70 11.61 19.23
CA PHE A 304 -5.40 11.62 19.90
C PHE A 304 -5.01 12.99 20.49
N LYS A 305 -5.18 13.15 21.81
CA LYS A 305 -4.45 14.14 22.62
C LYS A 305 -2.94 13.82 22.70
N TYR A 306 -2.58 12.56 22.45
CA TYR A 306 -1.21 12.04 22.48
C TYR A 306 -0.84 11.44 21.13
N ALA A 307 0.38 11.67 20.67
CA ALA A 307 0.93 10.82 19.62
C ALA A 307 1.11 9.40 20.18
N LEU A 308 0.99 8.40 19.33
CA LEU A 308 1.14 7.00 19.70
C LEU A 308 2.21 6.31 18.88
N VAL A 309 2.82 5.28 19.48
CA VAL A 309 3.50 4.20 18.75
C VAL A 309 2.53 3.01 18.69
N VAL A 310 2.21 2.53 17.50
CA VAL A 310 1.28 1.42 17.29
C VAL A 310 2.03 0.23 16.69
N VAL A 311 1.99 -0.88 17.41
CA VAL A 311 2.71 -2.12 17.09
C VAL A 311 1.73 -3.21 16.73
N TYR A 312 2.19 -3.98 15.78
CA TYR A 312 1.46 -4.93 15.01
C TYR A 312 2.42 -6.11 14.87
N ALA A 313 2.17 -7.23 15.55
CA ALA A 313 3.02 -8.42 15.51
C ALA A 313 2.18 -9.69 15.34
N GLN A 314 2.61 -10.60 14.49
CA GLN A 314 1.87 -11.85 14.23
C GLN A 314 2.79 -13.04 14.14
N TYR A 315 2.23 -14.20 14.44
CA TYR A 315 2.78 -15.51 14.17
C TYR A 315 1.80 -16.27 13.27
N VAL A 316 2.32 -16.85 12.20
CA VAL A 316 1.57 -17.68 11.26
C VAL A 316 2.00 -19.13 11.42
N ARG A 317 1.03 -20.02 11.63
CA ARG A 317 1.29 -21.46 11.54
C ARG A 317 1.36 -21.88 10.07
N LEU A 318 2.52 -22.30 9.57
CA LEU A 318 2.72 -22.57 8.14
C LEU A 318 2.68 -24.06 7.75
N ASP A 319 2.59 -24.97 8.70
CA ASP A 319 2.86 -26.41 8.55
C ASP A 319 1.62 -27.30 8.65
N GLY A 320 0.40 -26.74 8.60
CA GLY A 320 -0.83 -27.53 8.58
C GLY A 320 -1.05 -28.45 9.80
N GLY A 321 -0.31 -28.27 10.91
CA GLY A 321 -0.67 -28.92 12.18
C GLY A 321 0.39 -29.72 12.95
N GLY A 322 1.68 -29.81 12.59
CA GLY A 322 2.57 -30.70 13.38
C GLY A 322 4.09 -30.79 13.13
N GLY A 323 4.71 -29.94 12.32
CA GLY A 323 6.16 -29.99 12.05
C GLY A 323 6.88 -28.64 11.91
N GLY A 324 6.20 -27.51 12.10
CA GLY A 324 6.75 -26.16 12.01
C GLY A 324 7.30 -25.64 13.36
N VAL A 325 8.05 -24.54 13.31
CA VAL A 325 8.50 -23.84 14.53
C VAL A 325 7.27 -23.48 15.36
N PRO A 326 7.11 -24.03 16.58
CA PRO A 326 5.94 -23.77 17.41
C PRO A 326 5.89 -22.31 17.80
N PHE A 327 4.67 -21.80 18.03
CA PHE A 327 4.52 -20.45 18.55
C PHE A 327 5.19 -20.33 19.92
N SER A 328 6.05 -19.33 20.05
CA SER A 328 6.67 -18.94 21.31
C SER A 328 6.45 -17.44 21.49
N PRO A 329 5.66 -17.00 22.48
CA PRO A 329 5.49 -15.58 22.77
C PRO A 329 6.82 -14.86 23.00
N GLY A 330 7.81 -15.55 23.58
CA GLY A 330 9.15 -15.05 23.83
C GLY A 330 9.92 -14.63 22.58
N ASP A 331 9.58 -15.18 21.42
CA ASP A 331 10.31 -14.91 20.18
C ASP A 331 10.10 -13.47 19.70
N LEU A 332 8.92 -12.89 19.96
CA LEU A 332 8.54 -11.57 19.46
C LEU A 332 7.55 -10.81 20.35
N PHE A 333 6.49 -11.45 20.85
CA PHE A 333 5.38 -10.76 21.51
C PHE A 333 5.76 -10.27 22.91
N ASP A 334 6.45 -11.08 23.70
CA ASP A 334 6.88 -10.70 25.06
C ASP A 334 7.90 -9.56 25.06
N PRO A 335 8.93 -9.54 24.19
CA PRO A 335 9.80 -8.38 24.04
C PRO A 335 9.03 -7.08 23.79
N ILE A 336 8.01 -7.10 22.92
CA ILE A 336 7.18 -5.93 22.61
C ILE A 336 6.41 -5.46 23.84
N ARG A 337 5.83 -6.36 24.63
CA ARG A 337 5.09 -6.00 25.85
C ARG A 337 5.96 -5.34 26.92
N ARG A 338 7.26 -5.69 26.94
CA ARG A 338 8.22 -5.28 27.98
C ARG A 338 8.98 -3.99 27.67
N VAL A 339 8.76 -3.38 26.50
CA VAL A 339 9.43 -2.10 26.17
C VAL A 339 9.08 -1.02 27.19
N PRO A 340 9.97 -0.05 27.46
CA PRO A 340 9.68 1.04 28.37
C PRO A 340 8.43 1.79 27.95
N HIS A 341 7.49 2.00 28.87
CA HIS A 341 6.27 2.78 28.63
C HIS A 341 5.71 3.30 29.95
N ASP A 342 4.90 4.34 29.86
CA ASP A 342 4.08 4.85 30.95
C ASP A 342 2.57 4.68 30.70
N LEU A 343 2.21 4.41 29.45
CA LEU A 343 0.87 4.08 29.04
C LEU A 343 0.92 3.13 27.84
N ALA A 344 0.30 1.97 27.98
CA ALA A 344 0.10 1.01 26.91
C ALA A 344 -1.25 0.30 27.06
N PHE A 345 -1.81 -0.14 25.94
CA PHE A 345 -2.98 -1.01 25.89
C PHE A 345 -2.91 -1.83 24.59
N GLY A 346 -3.60 -2.96 24.55
CA GLY A 346 -3.50 -3.87 23.42
C GLY A 346 -4.63 -4.87 23.30
N LYS A 347 -4.65 -5.56 22.18
CA LYS A 347 -5.59 -6.64 21.86
C LYS A 347 -4.82 -7.78 21.18
N GLU A 348 -5.06 -8.99 21.65
CA GLU A 348 -4.62 -10.19 20.97
C GLU A 348 -5.77 -10.84 20.22
N SER A 349 -5.44 -11.56 19.15
CA SER A 349 -6.40 -12.42 18.49
C SER A 349 -6.91 -13.50 19.47
N PRO A 350 -8.21 -13.83 19.48
CA PRO A 350 -8.71 -14.96 20.24
C PRO A 350 -7.97 -16.26 19.89
N ASP A 351 -7.88 -17.18 20.85
CA ASP A 351 -7.35 -18.52 20.56
C ASP A 351 -8.16 -19.21 19.47
N GLY A 352 -7.45 -19.79 18.50
CA GLY A 352 -8.08 -20.46 17.35
C GLY A 352 -8.68 -19.51 16.31
N ALA A 353 -8.45 -18.19 16.41
CA ALA A 353 -8.89 -17.26 15.38
C ALA A 353 -8.33 -17.65 13.99
N PRO A 354 -9.17 -17.64 12.94
CA PRO A 354 -8.70 -17.88 11.57
C PRO A 354 -7.72 -16.78 11.13
N MET A 355 -6.83 -17.11 10.20
CA MET A 355 -5.82 -16.17 9.73
C MET A 355 -6.41 -14.95 9.04
N SER A 356 -7.52 -15.08 8.33
CA SER A 356 -8.31 -13.97 7.79
C SER A 356 -8.69 -12.96 8.87
N ARG A 357 -9.14 -13.43 10.05
CA ARG A 357 -9.50 -12.57 11.19
C ARG A 357 -8.27 -11.96 11.85
N VAL A 358 -7.18 -12.72 11.97
CA VAL A 358 -5.89 -12.17 12.42
C VAL A 358 -5.48 -11.05 11.47
N ALA A 359 -5.46 -11.29 10.15
CA ALA A 359 -5.09 -10.34 9.10
C ALA A 359 -6.05 -9.14 8.96
N ALA A 360 -7.25 -9.20 9.52
CA ALA A 360 -8.16 -8.05 9.60
C ALA A 360 -7.85 -7.11 10.79
N MET A 361 -7.04 -7.54 11.77
CA MET A 361 -6.65 -6.70 12.92
C MET A 361 -5.78 -5.48 12.54
N TRP A 362 -5.38 -5.36 11.28
CA TRP A 362 -4.37 -4.40 10.80
C TRP A 362 -4.98 -3.33 9.92
N LEU A 363 -6.29 -3.41 9.69
CA LEU A 363 -6.98 -2.52 8.77
C LEU A 363 -6.98 -1.09 9.32
N PHE A 364 -6.41 -0.20 8.52
CA PHE A 364 -6.52 1.23 8.74
C PHE A 364 -7.80 1.73 8.08
N ARG A 365 -8.77 2.11 8.90
CA ARG A 365 -10.14 2.42 8.45
C ARG A 365 -10.32 3.85 7.96
N SER A 366 -9.38 4.74 8.25
CA SER A 366 -9.45 6.10 7.74
C SER A 366 -9.06 6.16 6.26
N PRO A 367 -9.72 6.99 5.44
CA PRO A 367 -9.27 7.27 4.09
C PRO A 367 -7.90 7.97 4.03
N ARG A 368 -7.51 8.64 5.12
CA ARG A 368 -6.27 9.42 5.21
C ARG A 368 -5.86 9.68 6.65
N GLU A 369 -4.57 9.78 6.90
CA GLU A 369 -3.98 10.03 8.21
C GLU A 369 -4.31 11.44 8.70
N PHE A 370 -4.11 12.44 7.83
CA PHE A 370 -4.38 13.85 8.13
C PHE A 370 -4.92 14.60 6.90
N PRO A 371 -5.79 15.60 7.09
CA PRO A 371 -6.36 16.40 5.99
C PRO A 371 -5.41 17.51 5.52
N TYR A 372 -4.10 17.25 5.46
CA TYR A 372 -3.06 18.24 5.14
C TYR A 372 -2.21 17.79 3.95
N PRO A 373 -1.57 18.74 3.22
CA PRO A 373 -0.45 18.42 2.35
C PRO A 373 0.62 17.58 3.08
N TYR A 374 1.41 16.79 2.34
CA TYR A 374 2.48 15.96 2.90
C TYR A 374 3.75 15.95 2.06
N VAL A 375 4.87 15.63 2.70
CA VAL A 375 6.05 15.07 2.04
C VAL A 375 6.18 13.64 2.54
N LYS A 376 6.14 12.68 1.63
CA LYS A 376 6.15 11.24 1.93
C LYS A 376 7.36 10.60 1.29
N ARG A 377 7.95 9.63 1.97
CA ARG A 377 8.96 8.69 1.45
C ARG A 377 8.55 7.26 1.75
N THR A 378 8.82 6.35 0.84
CA THR A 378 8.76 4.91 1.13
C THR A 378 10.08 4.28 0.72
N ASN A 379 10.86 3.87 1.71
CA ASN A 379 12.19 3.32 1.54
C ASN A 379 12.24 1.84 1.84
N THR A 380 13.27 1.20 1.33
CA THR A 380 13.63 -0.15 1.70
C THR A 380 15.14 -0.28 1.84
N THR A 381 15.59 -1.26 2.61
CA THR A 381 17.00 -1.56 2.78
C THR A 381 17.26 -3.05 2.76
N ARG A 382 18.44 -3.44 2.29
CA ARG A 382 19.00 -4.80 2.46
C ARG A 382 20.00 -4.87 3.62
N SER A 383 20.20 -3.77 4.35
CA SER A 383 21.21 -3.68 5.40
C SER A 383 20.92 -4.70 6.49
N THR A 384 21.99 -5.36 6.94
CA THR A 384 22.02 -6.21 8.12
C THR A 384 22.94 -5.61 9.21
N ALA A 385 23.11 -4.29 9.19
CA ALA A 385 23.96 -3.55 10.12
C ALA A 385 23.34 -2.19 10.54
N LEU A 386 22.01 -2.12 10.55
CA LEU A 386 21.21 -1.01 11.06
C LEU A 386 21.48 -0.76 12.56
N SER A 387 21.68 -1.82 13.35
CA SER A 387 22.02 -1.71 14.78
C SER A 387 23.34 -0.95 14.97
N ARG A 388 24.40 -1.41 14.28
CA ARG A 388 25.73 -0.77 14.25
C ARG A 388 25.67 0.66 13.70
N ALA A 389 24.78 0.94 12.74
CA ALA A 389 24.60 2.27 12.17
C ALA A 389 23.83 3.24 13.10
N GLY A 390 23.35 2.77 14.27
CA GLY A 390 22.56 3.58 15.20
C GLY A 390 21.22 4.02 14.61
N TRP A 391 20.64 3.20 13.74
CA TRP A 391 19.46 3.56 12.96
C TRP A 391 18.24 3.88 13.83
N ALA A 392 17.91 3.00 14.77
CA ALA A 392 16.74 3.12 15.64
C ALA A 392 16.76 4.43 16.43
N SER A 393 17.88 4.71 17.11
CA SER A 393 18.06 5.94 17.91
C SER A 393 18.00 7.21 17.06
N TRP A 394 18.65 7.19 15.88
CA TRP A 394 18.61 8.33 14.98
C TRP A 394 17.18 8.59 14.48
N PHE A 395 16.47 7.57 14.00
CA PHE A 395 15.12 7.73 13.48
C PHE A 395 14.12 8.13 14.57
N ALA A 396 14.21 7.53 15.76
CA ALA A 396 13.40 7.93 16.90
C ALA A 396 13.60 9.42 17.25
N GLY A 397 14.84 9.91 17.18
CA GLY A 397 15.15 11.34 17.32
C GLY A 397 14.50 12.22 16.24
N ARG A 398 14.49 11.78 14.97
CA ARG A 398 13.81 12.51 13.89
C ARG A 398 12.31 12.65 14.12
N VAL A 399 11.67 11.59 14.59
CA VAL A 399 10.23 11.61 14.95
C VAL A 399 9.99 12.54 16.15
N ASP A 400 10.88 12.51 17.14
CA ASP A 400 10.76 13.30 18.37
C ASP A 400 10.76 14.82 18.08
N GLU A 401 11.53 15.28 17.10
CA GLU A 401 11.54 16.69 16.67
C GLU A 401 10.16 17.22 16.26
N VAL A 402 9.32 16.36 15.67
CA VAL A 402 7.95 16.70 15.28
C VAL A 402 6.97 16.47 16.43
N VAL A 403 7.06 15.30 17.08
CA VAL A 403 6.06 14.86 18.05
C VAL A 403 6.20 15.55 19.41
N ALA A 404 7.40 15.91 19.84
CA ALA A 404 7.63 16.56 21.14
C ALA A 404 7.15 18.02 21.17
N ARG A 405 7.15 18.70 20.01
CA ARG A 405 6.80 20.13 19.91
C ARG A 405 5.36 20.32 19.47
N ARG A 406 4.51 20.88 20.34
CA ARG A 406 3.13 21.24 19.97
C ARG A 406 3.12 22.52 19.12
N GLY A 407 2.22 22.57 18.14
CA GLY A 407 1.96 23.79 17.36
C GLY A 407 3.01 24.14 16.31
N ASN A 408 3.96 23.25 16.01
CA ASN A 408 4.94 23.42 14.93
C ASN A 408 4.35 23.31 13.51
N GLY A 409 3.05 22.98 13.40
CA GLY A 409 2.37 22.82 12.12
C GLY A 409 2.75 21.55 11.35
N LEU A 410 3.37 20.57 12.01
CA LEU A 410 3.82 19.30 11.42
C LEU A 410 3.17 18.10 12.12
N TRP A 411 2.86 17.07 11.34
CA TRP A 411 2.32 15.80 11.82
C TRP A 411 3.03 14.65 11.12
N VAL A 412 3.65 13.75 11.89
CA VAL A 412 4.25 12.53 11.36
C VAL A 412 3.24 11.39 11.37
N SER A 413 3.20 10.66 10.26
CA SER A 413 2.78 9.27 10.19
C SER A 413 3.95 8.46 9.67
N SER A 414 4.38 7.43 10.38
CA SER A 414 5.46 6.58 9.91
C SER A 414 5.17 5.13 10.16
N GLN A 415 5.65 4.26 9.29
CA GLN A 415 5.52 2.82 9.39
C GLN A 415 6.87 2.19 9.08
N LEU A 416 7.38 1.31 9.95
CA LEU A 416 8.54 0.47 9.66
C LEU A 416 8.13 -0.98 9.81
N GLN A 417 8.43 -1.78 8.79
CA GLN A 417 8.00 -3.15 8.69
C GLN A 417 9.17 -4.07 8.40
N LEU A 418 9.25 -5.14 9.20
CA LEU A 418 10.07 -6.30 8.87
C LEU A 418 9.48 -6.97 7.62
N THR A 419 10.19 -6.86 6.49
CA THR A 419 9.64 -7.25 5.17
C THR A 419 10.28 -8.52 4.64
N GLY A 420 11.59 -8.70 4.83
CA GLY A 420 12.31 -9.83 4.26
C GLY A 420 13.16 -10.60 5.26
N GLY A 421 14.40 -10.88 4.87
CA GLY A 421 15.28 -11.88 5.50
C GLY A 421 15.45 -13.11 4.62
N ALA A 422 16.46 -13.94 4.91
CA ALA A 422 16.85 -15.06 4.06
C ALA A 422 15.73 -16.11 3.87
N ASP A 423 14.93 -16.36 4.92
CA ASP A 423 13.84 -17.34 4.92
C ASP A 423 12.48 -16.77 4.43
N SER A 424 12.38 -15.45 4.25
CA SER A 424 11.11 -14.79 3.91
C SER A 424 10.56 -15.17 2.54
N MET A 425 9.24 -15.26 2.43
CA MET A 425 8.57 -15.43 1.13
C MET A 425 8.75 -14.22 0.22
N PHE A 426 8.84 -13.01 0.76
CA PHE A 426 9.19 -11.81 0.00
C PHE A 426 10.46 -12.01 -0.85
N ARG A 427 11.51 -12.60 -0.27
CA ARG A 427 12.77 -12.92 -0.96
C ARG A 427 12.67 -14.17 -1.81
N ARG A 428 12.02 -15.24 -1.33
CA ARG A 428 11.89 -16.51 -2.07
C ARG A 428 11.08 -16.38 -3.36
N ASN A 429 10.16 -15.43 -3.41
CA ASN A 429 9.38 -15.12 -4.60
C ASN A 429 10.14 -14.21 -5.60
N ALA A 430 11.42 -13.88 -5.35
CA ALA A 430 12.22 -13.15 -6.32
C ALA A 430 12.32 -13.90 -7.67
N GLY A 431 12.35 -13.17 -8.77
CA GLY A 431 12.47 -13.77 -10.11
C GLY A 431 11.23 -14.54 -10.58
N ASN A 432 10.08 -14.38 -9.94
CA ASN A 432 8.82 -15.05 -10.31
C ASN A 432 8.13 -14.48 -11.56
N GLY A 433 8.86 -13.80 -12.44
CA GLY A 433 8.31 -13.19 -13.65
C GLY A 433 7.57 -11.86 -13.43
N THR A 434 7.73 -11.22 -12.27
CA THR A 434 7.22 -9.85 -11.99
C THR A 434 8.36 -8.84 -12.00
N ALA A 435 8.03 -7.56 -12.18
CA ALA A 435 8.99 -6.45 -12.17
C ALA A 435 9.19 -5.83 -10.77
N TYR A 436 8.68 -6.46 -9.72
CA TYR A 436 8.86 -5.98 -8.34
C TYR A 436 10.33 -6.05 -7.90
N SER A 437 10.95 -4.90 -7.74
CA SER A 437 12.35 -4.76 -7.33
C SER A 437 12.59 -4.97 -5.84
N TRP A 438 13.88 -4.92 -5.47
CA TRP A 438 14.37 -4.91 -4.08
C TRP A 438 13.97 -6.13 -3.25
N ARG A 439 13.83 -7.31 -3.88
CA ARG A 439 13.47 -8.58 -3.21
C ARG A 439 14.51 -9.08 -2.21
N ASP A 440 15.67 -8.45 -2.16
CA ASP A 440 16.72 -8.68 -1.16
C ASP A 440 16.54 -7.81 0.11
N SER A 441 15.48 -7.02 0.20
CA SER A 441 15.26 -6.13 1.34
C SER A 441 14.96 -6.87 2.64
N THR A 442 15.41 -6.32 3.76
CA THR A 442 15.16 -6.80 5.13
C THR A 442 14.07 -5.97 5.81
N VAL A 443 14.13 -4.64 5.68
CA VAL A 443 13.19 -3.68 6.26
C VAL A 443 12.68 -2.73 5.19
N ALA A 444 11.37 -2.45 5.21
CA ALA A 444 10.76 -1.36 4.47
C ALA A 444 10.15 -0.35 5.44
N GLY A 445 10.06 0.91 5.04
CA GLY A 445 9.40 1.91 5.87
C GLY A 445 8.96 3.15 5.13
N THR A 446 7.87 3.73 5.61
CA THR A 446 7.27 4.97 5.13
C THR A 446 7.41 6.06 6.18
N TRP A 447 7.73 7.27 5.71
CA TRP A 447 8.05 8.46 6.49
C TRP A 447 7.22 9.59 5.92
N ASP A 448 6.12 9.89 6.58
CA ASP A 448 5.24 10.97 6.16
C ASP A 448 5.40 12.13 7.12
N VAL A 449 5.59 13.32 6.58
CA VAL A 449 5.34 14.56 7.29
C VAL A 449 4.22 15.31 6.59
N PHE A 450 3.10 15.42 7.28
CA PHE A 450 1.97 16.26 6.92
C PHE A 450 2.19 17.65 7.51
N TYR A 451 1.76 18.69 6.80
CA TYR A 451 2.07 20.06 7.19
C TYR A 451 0.94 21.05 6.93
N ARG A 452 0.83 22.03 7.82
CA ARG A 452 0.04 23.24 7.57
C ARG A 452 0.77 24.10 6.55
N ALA A 453 0.03 24.89 5.75
CA ALA A 453 0.59 25.67 4.65
C ALA A 453 1.79 26.57 5.03
N ASP A 454 1.78 27.15 6.23
CA ASP A 454 2.85 27.99 6.78
C ASP A 454 4.07 27.22 7.32
N ALA A 455 4.00 25.88 7.38
CA ALA A 455 5.05 24.99 7.83
C ALA A 455 5.68 24.16 6.69
N ALA A 456 5.38 24.50 5.42
CA ALA A 456 5.86 23.75 4.26
C ALA A 456 7.39 23.66 4.16
N ASP A 457 8.11 24.75 4.45
CA ASP A 457 9.58 24.76 4.46
C ASP A 457 10.16 23.88 5.58
N ALA A 458 9.53 23.89 6.75
CA ALA A 458 9.93 23.04 7.87
C ALA A 458 9.73 21.55 7.54
N ALA A 459 8.62 21.19 6.88
CA ALA A 459 8.37 19.83 6.39
C ALA A 459 9.42 19.38 5.37
N ARG A 460 9.74 20.24 4.39
CA ARG A 460 10.80 19.95 3.40
C ARG A 460 12.16 19.78 4.06
N ALA A 461 12.56 20.69 4.94
CA ALA A 461 13.83 20.60 5.65
C ALA A 461 13.92 19.33 6.51
N TRP A 462 12.83 18.95 7.19
CA TRP A 462 12.76 17.71 7.96
C TRP A 462 12.94 16.48 7.07
N GLN A 463 12.32 16.48 5.89
CA GLN A 463 12.41 15.37 4.95
C GLN A 463 13.77 15.28 4.26
N ASP A 464 14.39 16.40 3.91
CA ASP A 464 15.72 16.43 3.28
C ASP A 464 16.79 15.86 4.22
N GLU A 465 16.69 16.17 5.51
CA GLU A 465 17.56 15.57 6.52
C GLU A 465 17.29 14.06 6.67
N ASN A 466 16.03 13.64 6.56
CA ASN A 466 15.72 12.22 6.56
C ASN A 466 16.29 11.49 5.34
N ASP A 467 16.25 12.11 4.15
CA ASP A 467 16.82 11.53 2.93
C ASP A 467 18.35 11.38 3.06
N ARG A 468 19.05 12.39 3.59
CA ARG A 468 20.51 12.31 3.86
C ARG A 468 20.85 11.27 4.93
N GLY A 469 20.13 11.29 6.05
CA GLY A 469 20.41 10.41 7.18
C GLY A 469 20.04 8.95 6.90
N ALA A 470 18.98 8.69 6.13
CA ALA A 470 18.62 7.35 5.66
C ALA A 470 19.70 6.77 4.73
N LEU A 471 20.29 7.59 3.85
CA LEU A 471 21.43 7.16 3.02
C LEU A 471 22.66 6.78 3.87
N ALA A 472 22.88 7.48 4.97
CA ALA A 472 24.00 7.22 5.86
C ALA A 472 23.79 6.00 6.79
N ARG A 473 22.54 5.74 7.21
CA ARG A 473 22.24 4.80 8.32
C ARG A 473 21.29 3.67 7.98
N PHE A 474 20.36 3.87 7.05
CA PHE A 474 19.37 2.86 6.66
C PHE A 474 19.86 2.00 5.52
N SER A 475 20.25 2.64 4.43
CA SER A 475 20.56 1.98 3.17
C SER A 475 21.60 2.80 2.43
N SER A 476 22.73 2.18 2.10
CA SER A 476 23.79 2.81 1.32
C SER A 476 23.39 3.10 -0.13
N GLN A 477 22.30 2.52 -0.59
CA GLN A 477 21.64 2.83 -1.85
C GLN A 477 20.24 3.37 -1.52
N ASP A 478 19.84 4.48 -2.13
CA ASP A 478 18.46 4.94 -1.99
C ASP A 478 17.52 4.05 -2.82
N ARG A 479 16.81 3.17 -2.13
CA ARG A 479 15.84 2.23 -2.70
C ARG A 479 14.45 2.60 -2.19
N ARG A 480 13.51 2.68 -3.12
CA ARG A 480 12.13 3.10 -2.86
C ARG A 480 11.14 2.00 -3.27
N LEU A 481 10.04 1.93 -2.54
CA LEU A 481 8.86 1.10 -2.87
C LEU A 481 7.66 2.02 -3.03
N LEU A 482 6.51 1.48 -3.47
CA LEU A 482 5.26 2.24 -3.63
C LEU A 482 5.47 3.54 -4.43
N TRP A 483 5.49 3.38 -5.76
CA TRP A 483 5.61 4.41 -6.78
C TRP A 483 5.01 5.76 -6.38
N GLY A 484 5.84 6.82 -6.40
CA GLY A 484 5.37 8.20 -6.25
C GLY A 484 5.67 8.85 -4.91
N SER A 485 6.77 8.47 -4.26
CA SER A 485 7.13 8.97 -2.93
C SER A 485 8.46 9.72 -2.89
N TYR A 486 9.00 10.22 -4.00
CA TYR A 486 10.30 10.90 -3.97
C TYR A 486 10.55 11.86 -5.12
N GLY A 487 11.13 13.02 -4.77
CA GLY A 487 11.86 13.89 -5.70
C GLY A 487 11.06 14.36 -6.92
N ASP A 488 11.68 14.16 -8.08
CA ASP A 488 11.17 14.57 -9.39
C ASP A 488 9.90 13.81 -9.78
N TRP A 489 9.08 14.47 -10.60
CA TRP A 489 7.90 13.86 -11.20
C TRP A 489 8.17 13.04 -12.46
N ASP A 490 9.40 13.11 -12.97
CA ASP A 490 9.86 12.38 -14.14
C ASP A 490 10.49 11.03 -13.74
N MET A 491 9.88 9.93 -14.20
CA MET A 491 10.41 8.59 -13.97
C MET A 491 11.83 8.43 -14.51
N SER A 492 12.18 9.09 -15.62
CA SER A 492 13.52 9.01 -16.21
C SER A 492 14.61 9.59 -15.27
N ALA A 493 14.24 10.50 -14.37
CA ALA A 493 15.14 11.09 -13.38
C ALA A 493 15.24 10.24 -12.09
N VAL A 494 14.21 9.45 -11.76
CA VAL A 494 14.11 8.75 -10.46
C VAL A 494 14.10 7.23 -10.54
N TRP A 495 14.07 6.63 -11.74
CA TRP A 495 14.04 5.18 -11.92
C TRP A 495 15.11 4.40 -11.14
N PRO A 496 16.37 4.88 -10.92
CA PRO A 496 17.37 4.10 -10.21
C PRO A 496 17.01 3.85 -8.73
N ARG A 497 16.01 4.58 -8.22
CA ARG A 497 15.48 4.39 -6.87
C ARG A 497 14.43 3.29 -6.81
N TYR A 498 13.75 3.01 -7.93
CA TYR A 498 12.67 2.02 -8.00
C TYR A 498 13.13 0.70 -8.61
N TYR A 499 14.18 0.71 -9.44
CA TYR A 499 14.61 -0.44 -10.21
C TYR A 499 16.13 -0.61 -10.24
N ASP A 500 16.56 -1.87 -10.43
CA ASP A 500 17.85 -2.12 -11.05
C ASP A 500 17.80 -1.87 -12.57
N ALA A 501 18.97 -1.67 -13.18
CA ALA A 501 19.07 -1.31 -14.59
C ALA A 501 18.47 -2.37 -15.54
N ALA A 502 18.64 -3.66 -15.25
CA ALA A 502 18.14 -4.73 -16.11
C ALA A 502 16.61 -4.80 -16.09
N THR A 503 16.02 -4.67 -14.90
CA THR A 503 14.56 -4.56 -14.72
C THR A 503 14.02 -3.34 -15.47
N TYR A 504 14.65 -2.17 -15.31
CA TYR A 504 14.19 -0.94 -15.96
C TYR A 504 14.25 -1.02 -17.49
N GLU A 505 15.37 -1.46 -18.08
CA GLU A 505 15.48 -1.60 -19.53
C GLU A 505 14.48 -2.62 -20.10
N LYS A 506 14.28 -3.75 -19.39
CA LYS A 506 13.24 -4.71 -19.79
C LYS A 506 11.86 -4.05 -19.80
N LEU A 507 11.53 -3.24 -18.79
CA LEU A 507 10.25 -2.54 -18.74
C LEU A 507 10.07 -1.57 -19.90
N ARG A 508 11.12 -0.85 -20.29
CA ARG A 508 11.09 0.06 -21.45
C ARG A 508 10.81 -0.69 -22.76
N GLU A 509 11.41 -1.87 -22.93
CA GLU A 509 11.15 -2.74 -24.09
C GLU A 509 9.71 -3.29 -24.09
N VAL A 510 9.21 -3.72 -22.92
CA VAL A 510 7.80 -4.14 -22.79
C VAL A 510 6.86 -2.98 -23.11
N ARG A 511 7.14 -1.78 -22.57
CA ARG A 511 6.38 -0.56 -22.81
C ARG A 511 6.29 -0.22 -24.29
N LYS A 512 7.41 -0.29 -25.01
CA LYS A 512 7.48 -0.03 -26.46
C LYS A 512 6.53 -0.93 -27.27
N LYS A 513 6.33 -2.17 -26.83
CA LYS A 513 5.40 -3.12 -27.49
C LYS A 513 3.96 -2.94 -27.03
N ALA A 514 3.75 -2.69 -25.74
CA ALA A 514 2.41 -2.64 -25.13
C ALA A 514 1.66 -1.33 -25.43
N ASP A 515 2.37 -0.26 -25.77
CA ASP A 515 1.77 1.03 -26.10
C ASP A 515 2.72 1.89 -26.96
N PRO A 516 2.95 1.49 -28.22
CA PRO A 516 3.87 2.17 -29.12
C PRO A 516 3.48 3.63 -29.43
N GLU A 517 2.22 3.98 -29.24
CA GLU A 517 1.67 5.32 -29.52
C GLU A 517 1.57 6.21 -28.27
N GLY A 518 1.90 5.68 -27.08
CA GLY A 518 1.87 6.44 -25.84
C GLY A 518 0.46 6.80 -25.36
N VAL A 519 -0.56 6.02 -25.71
CA VAL A 519 -1.97 6.23 -25.27
C VAL A 519 -2.06 6.26 -23.75
N PHE A 520 -1.28 5.44 -23.06
CA PHE A 520 -1.22 5.36 -21.60
C PHE A 520 -0.03 6.12 -20.99
N THR A 521 0.56 7.09 -21.71
CA THR A 521 1.55 8.03 -21.17
C THR A 521 0.86 9.28 -20.63
N ALA A 522 0.15 9.15 -19.51
CA ALA A 522 -0.64 10.24 -18.93
C ALA A 522 0.17 11.37 -18.30
N ASN A 523 1.38 11.07 -17.85
CA ASN A 523 2.25 11.99 -17.13
C ASN A 523 3.72 11.52 -17.20
N PRO A 524 4.69 12.36 -16.80
CA PRO A 524 6.12 12.02 -16.83
C PRO A 524 6.53 10.88 -15.89
N PHE A 525 5.66 10.45 -14.97
CA PHE A 525 5.96 9.39 -14.00
C PHE A 525 5.75 7.97 -14.55
N CYS A 526 5.47 7.85 -15.84
CA CYS A 526 5.42 6.58 -16.56
C CYS A 526 6.82 6.11 -16.97
N VAL A 527 7.06 4.79 -17.01
CA VAL A 527 8.27 4.26 -17.64
C VAL A 527 8.21 4.60 -19.14
N PRO A 528 9.23 5.26 -19.71
CA PRO A 528 9.25 5.60 -21.13
C PRO A 528 9.53 4.35 -21.98
N PRO A 529 9.13 4.33 -23.26
CA PRO A 529 9.56 3.29 -24.19
C PRO A 529 11.10 3.32 -24.40
N ALA A 530 11.65 2.18 -24.86
CA ALA A 530 13.08 1.99 -25.10
C ALA A 530 13.64 2.79 -26.27
#